data_AF-A0A9W5PXP7-F1
#
_entry.id   AF-A0A9W5PXP7-F1
#
_cell.length_a   1.000
_cell.length_b   1.000
_cell.length_c   1.000
_cell.angle_alpha   90.00
_cell.angle_beta   90.00
_cell.angle_gamma   90.00
#
_symmetry.space_group_name_H-M   'P 1'
#
loop_
_entity.id
_entity.type
_entity.pdbx_description
1 polymer ?
#
loop_
_entity_poly.entity_id
_entity_poly.type
_entity_poly.pdbx_seq_one_letter_code
_entity_poly.pdbx_strand_id
1 'polypeptide(L)' 'MIHNYTSNISCEQFELIREDLENARKKTRPRTFDLYEVFCSVLYLLTTGCQWRNLPSDFPNWQTVYAYYQI' A
#
# COMPACT_ATOMS: atom_id res chain seq x y z
N MET A 1 6.66 2.23 11.56
CA MET A 1 5.43 1.65 12.14
C MET A 1 4.30 2.54 11.71
N ILE A 2 3.36 2.02 10.95
CA ILE A 2 2.21 2.78 10.45
C ILE A 2 1.29 3.16 11.61
N HIS A 3 0.86 4.42 11.65
CA HIS A 3 -0.19 4.86 12.56
C HIS A 3 -1.50 4.13 12.27
N ASN A 4 -2.25 3.79 13.32
CA ASN A 4 -3.53 3.10 13.15
C ASN A 4 -4.60 4.08 12.64
N TYR A 5 -4.72 4.20 11.33
CA TYR A 5 -5.75 4.99 10.67
C TYR A 5 -7.05 4.20 10.59
N THR A 6 -8.20 4.88 10.64
CA THR A 6 -9.52 4.26 10.46
C THR A 6 -9.65 3.51 9.13
N SER A 7 -8.84 3.90 8.14
CA SER A 7 -8.74 3.23 6.85
C SER A 7 -8.03 1.87 6.95
N ASN A 8 -7.12 1.64 7.90
CA ASN A 8 -6.31 0.43 7.90
C ASN A 8 -7.16 -0.85 8.07
N ILE A 9 -6.78 -1.90 7.34
CA ILE A 9 -7.39 -3.23 7.45
C ILE A 9 -6.57 -4.15 8.36
N SER A 10 -7.20 -5.17 8.92
CA SER A 10 -6.49 -6.17 9.74
C SER A 10 -5.56 -7.03 8.87
N CYS A 11 -4.49 -7.56 9.47
CA CYS A 11 -3.56 -8.43 8.77
C CYS A 11 -4.24 -9.67 8.18
N GLU A 12 -5.28 -10.20 8.86
CA GLU A 12 -6.06 -11.35 8.39
C GLU A 12 -6.84 -11.05 7.11
N GLN A 13 -7.46 -9.87 7.02
CA GLN A 13 -8.14 -9.42 5.81
C GLN A 13 -7.14 -9.16 4.68
N PHE A 14 -5.97 -8.63 5.03
CA PHE A 14 -4.91 -8.38 4.06
C PHE A 14 -4.36 -9.69 3.47
N GLU A 15 -4.22 -10.74 4.26
CA GLU A 15 -3.67 -12.03 3.80
C GLU A 15 -4.48 -12.61 2.61
N LEU A 16 -5.80 -12.42 2.61
CA LEU A 16 -6.68 -12.85 1.52
C LEU A 16 -6.38 -12.13 0.20
N ILE A 17 -5.95 -10.87 0.27
CA ILE A 17 -5.65 -10.02 -0.90
C ILE A 17 -4.17 -10.12 -1.27
N ARG A 18 -3.33 -10.55 -0.33
CA ARG A 18 -1.88 -10.66 -0.47
C ARG A 18 -1.52 -11.52 -1.68
N GLU A 19 -2.17 -12.66 -1.86
CA GLU A 19 -1.90 -13.57 -2.97
C GLU A 19 -2.15 -12.92 -4.34
N ASP A 20 -3.26 -12.20 -4.52
CA ASP A 20 -3.55 -11.47 -5.76
C ASP A 20 -2.52 -10.37 -6.03
N LEU A 21 -2.16 -9.59 -5.02
CA LEU A 21 -1.12 -8.56 -5.12
C LEU A 21 0.26 -9.14 -5.44
N GLU A 22 0.56 -10.33 -4.93
CA GLU A 22 1.79 -11.03 -5.23
C GLU A 22 1.85 -11.53 -6.67
N ASN A 23 0.71 -11.96 -7.22
CA ASN A 23 0.58 -12.46 -8.57
C ASN A 23 0.46 -11.36 -9.64
N ALA A 24 -0.06 -10.18 -9.28
CA ALA A 24 -0.27 -9.08 -10.22
C ALA A 24 1.01 -8.54 -10.87
N ARG A 25 2.16 -8.62 -10.18
CA ARG A 25 3.42 -8.02 -10.65
C ARG A 25 4.39 -9.06 -11.22
N LYS A 26 4.86 -8.84 -12.47
CA LYS A 26 5.97 -9.62 -13.05
C LYS A 26 7.22 -9.49 -12.17
N LYS A 27 7.83 -10.63 -11.85
CA LYS A 27 8.89 -10.81 -10.83
C LYS A 27 10.28 -10.33 -11.32
N THR A 28 10.38 -9.10 -11.83
CA THR A 28 11.62 -8.57 -12.44
C THR A 28 12.62 -7.98 -11.45
N ARG A 29 12.17 -7.58 -10.24
CA ARG A 29 13.04 -7.04 -9.18
C ARG A 29 12.59 -7.57 -7.82
N PRO A 30 13.51 -7.96 -6.91
CA PRO A 30 13.15 -8.33 -5.54
C PRO A 30 12.38 -7.19 -4.87
N ARG A 31 11.29 -7.56 -4.18
CA ARG A 31 10.46 -6.62 -3.41
C ARG A 31 11.24 -6.18 -2.18
N THR A 32 11.47 -4.88 -2.05
CA THR A 32 12.12 -4.28 -0.88
C THR A 32 11.13 -3.70 0.13
N PHE A 33 9.86 -3.55 -0.26
CA PHE A 33 8.83 -2.91 0.54
C PHE A 33 7.77 -3.93 0.96
N ASP A 34 7.23 -3.74 2.15
CA ASP A 34 6.10 -4.51 2.65
C ASP A 34 4.83 -4.14 1.87
N LEU A 35 4.14 -5.17 1.36
CA LEU A 35 2.91 -5.00 0.59
C LEU A 35 1.77 -4.48 1.46
N TYR A 36 1.78 -4.82 2.75
CA TYR A 36 0.77 -4.33 3.69
C TYR A 36 0.83 -2.81 3.79
N GLU A 37 2.04 -2.27 3.97
CA GLU A 37 2.24 -0.82 4.08
C GLU A 37 1.80 -0.07 2.82
N VAL A 38 2.14 -0.62 1.65
CA VAL A 38 1.71 -0.07 0.36
C VAL A 38 0.19 -0.14 0.23
N PHE A 39 -0.44 -1.26 0.57
CA PHE A 39 -1.89 -1.41 0.46
C PHE A 39 -2.64 -0.45 1.40
N CYS A 40 -2.22 -0.35 2.67
CA CYS A 40 -2.79 0.61 3.61
C CYS A 40 -2.62 2.06 3.13
N SER A 41 -1.49 2.39 2.49
CA SER A 41 -1.28 3.74 1.94
C SER A 41 -2.21 4.06 0.76
N VAL A 42 -2.46 3.10 -0.14
CA VAL A 42 -3.45 3.25 -1.23
C VAL A 42 -4.84 3.42 -0.63
N LEU A 43 -5.19 2.60 0.35
CA LEU A 43 -6.52 2.61 0.94
C LEU A 43 -6.77 3.91 1.74
N TYR A 44 -5.76 4.41 2.45
CA TYR A 44 -5.78 5.73 3.06
C TYR A 44 -6.06 6.84 2.04
N LEU A 45 -5.37 6.82 0.89
CA LEU A 45 -5.58 7.77 -0.20
C LEU A 45 -7.02 7.70 -0.75
N LEU A 46 -7.55 6.49 -0.95
CA LEU A 46 -8.90 6.28 -1.46
C LEU A 46 -9.99 6.73 -0.47
N THR A 47 -9.78 6.52 0.83
CA THR A 47 -10.73 6.93 1.87
C THR A 47 -10.71 8.43 2.12
N THR A 48 -9.53 9.06 2.16
CA THR A 48 -9.40 10.49 2.47
C THR A 48 -9.50 11.39 1.23
N GLY A 49 -9.21 10.86 0.03
CA GLY A 49 -9.16 11.63 -1.21
C GLY A 49 -8.01 12.65 -1.25
N CYS A 50 -6.96 12.46 -0.45
CA CYS A 50 -5.85 13.41 -0.39
C CYS A 50 -4.94 13.34 -1.62
N GLN A 51 -4.13 14.38 -1.83
CA GLN A 51 -3.13 14.38 -2.91
C GLN A 51 -1.98 13.44 -2.57
N TRP A 52 -1.39 12.79 -3.59
CA TRP A 52 -0.24 11.89 -3.44
C TRP A 52 0.93 12.48 -2.63
N ARG A 53 1.19 13.78 -2.77
CA ARG A 53 2.26 14.48 -2.03
C ARG A 53 1.94 14.74 -0.56
N ASN A 54 0.66 14.66 -0.19
CA ASN A 54 0.18 14.84 1.17
C ASN A 54 0.04 13.50 1.90
N LEU A 55 0.52 12.40 1.31
CA LEU A 55 0.58 11.12 1.99
C LEU A 55 1.44 11.25 3.26
N PRO A 56 0.95 10.79 4.43
CA PRO A 56 1.72 10.82 5.67
C PRO A 56 3.09 10.15 5.52
N SER A 57 4.11 10.72 6.17
CA SER A 57 5.48 10.17 6.14
C SER A 57 5.63 8.82 6.85
N ASP A 58 4.58 8.36 7.55
CA ASP A 58 4.51 7.02 8.15
C ASP A 58 4.36 5.92 7.09
N PHE A 59 3.91 6.26 5.89
CA PHE A 59 3.78 5.35 4.75
C PHE A 59 5.04 5.35 3.88
N PRO A 60 5.26 4.29 3.07
CA PRO A 60 6.31 4.28 2.06
C PRO A 60 6.17 5.46 1.10
N ASN A 61 7.30 5.88 0.51
CA ASN A 61 7.34 7.01 -0.41
C ASN A 61 6.21 6.95 -1.45
N TRP A 62 5.49 8.08 -1.62
CA TRP A 62 4.33 8.16 -2.52
C TRP A 62 4.64 7.69 -3.95
N GLN A 63 5.89 7.82 -4.42
CA GLN A 63 6.34 7.33 -5.73
C GLN A 63 6.27 5.80 -5.82
N THR A 64 6.67 5.12 -4.75
CA THR A 64 6.56 3.67 -4.62
C THR A 64 5.09 3.28 -4.62
N VAL A 65 4.28 3.90 -3.78
CA VAL A 65 2.84 3.62 -3.70
C VAL A 65 2.16 3.82 -5.05
N TYR A 66 2.46 4.93 -5.73
CA TYR A 66 1.94 5.22 -7.06
C TYR A 66 2.38 4.18 -8.10
N ALA A 67 3.63 3.73 -8.06
CA ALA A 67 4.11 2.67 -8.93
C ALA A 67 3.34 1.35 -8.72
N TYR A 68 2.89 1.06 -7.49
CA TYR A 68 2.02 -0.09 -7.21
C TYR A 68 0.56 0.15 -7.62
N TYR A 69 0.06 1.38 -7.54
CA TYR A 69 -1.28 1.76 -7.99
C TYR A 69 -1.45 1.72 -9.52
N GLN A 70 -0.35 1.76 -10.27
CA GLN A 70 -0.35 1.72 -11.75
C GLN A 70 -0.13 0.31 -12.34
N ILE A 71 0.01 -0.73 -11.50
CA ILE A 71 0.10 -2.14 -11.92
C ILE A 71 -1.30 -2.64 -12.29
#